data_AF-A0A1X7IKT3-F1
#
_entry.id   AF-A0A1X7IKT3-F1
#
_cell.length_a   1.000
_cell.length_b   1.000
_cell.length_c   1.000
_cell.angle_alpha   90.00
_cell.angle_beta   90.00
_cell.angle_gamma   90.00
#
_symmetry.space_group_name_H-M   'P 1'
#
loop_
_entity.id
_entity.type
_entity.pdbx_description
1 polymer ?
#
loop_
_entity_poly.entity_id
_entity_poly.type
_entity_poly.pdbx_seq_one_letter_code
_entity_poly.pdbx_strand_id
1 'polypeptide(L)'
;MTFRLSRAASPRVARPLLVVAAVAVLVGLALLWGARIAANRFIYVSELGADGEPTAWAFRWALLLVAVAALIVAAEATTLRSRMRILALVTPSVSLLIAGSAFALASQITCTSGCPLPVGDSFTWQDFTHTVIAVIGFAAACIAMLQVATARDHPRLARYSMVSAVVVAVVSGAGGILSLARFMQHLGGLLEFAATTVALLWLAILAVALLAAVPSRASVATGCASPVSDRVA
;
A
#
# COMPACT_ATOMS: atom_id res chain seq x y z
N MET A 1 -11.78 25.27 -9.09
CA MET A 1 -11.79 24.08 -9.96
C MET A 1 -12.26 22.87 -9.16
N THR A 2 -13.50 22.47 -9.33
CA THR A 2 -14.09 21.29 -8.66
C THR A 2 -13.82 20.04 -9.48
N PHE A 3 -12.76 19.29 -9.15
CA PHE A 3 -12.63 17.90 -9.58
C PHE A 3 -13.66 17.05 -8.82
N ARG A 4 -14.87 16.94 -9.36
CA ARG A 4 -15.80 15.86 -8.98
C ARG A 4 -15.36 14.60 -9.73
N LEU A 5 -14.47 13.80 -9.13
CA LEU A 5 -14.41 12.38 -9.45
C LEU A 5 -15.65 11.73 -8.83
N SER A 6 -16.78 11.90 -9.49
CA SER A 6 -18.05 11.27 -9.13
C SER A 6 -18.23 9.98 -9.93
N ARG A 7 -17.84 8.86 -9.31
CA ARG A 7 -18.67 7.66 -9.19
C ARG A 7 -17.93 6.70 -8.26
N ALA A 8 -18.48 6.46 -7.07
CA ALA A 8 -18.25 5.16 -6.44
C ALA A 8 -18.68 4.12 -7.49
N ALA A 9 -17.82 3.15 -7.79
CA ALA A 9 -18.19 2.10 -8.71
C ALA A 9 -19.51 1.48 -8.23
N SER A 10 -20.35 1.01 -9.16
CA SER A 10 -21.55 0.27 -8.77
C SER A 10 -21.16 -0.81 -7.76
N PRO A 11 -21.95 -1.08 -6.71
CA PRO A 11 -21.64 -2.14 -5.75
C PRO A 11 -21.32 -3.50 -6.39
N ARG A 12 -21.86 -3.74 -7.60
CA ARG A 12 -21.59 -4.94 -8.42
C ARG A 12 -20.16 -5.01 -8.96
N VAL A 13 -19.51 -3.87 -9.17
CA VAL A 13 -18.15 -3.73 -9.70
C VAL A 13 -17.14 -3.52 -8.56
N ALA A 14 -17.49 -2.73 -7.54
CA ALA A 14 -16.62 -2.45 -6.40
C ALA A 14 -16.22 -3.74 -5.64
N ARG A 15 -17.18 -4.65 -5.40
CA ARG A 15 -16.91 -5.91 -4.66
C ARG A 15 -15.86 -6.81 -5.33
N PRO A 16 -16.03 -7.25 -6.59
CA PRO A 16 -15.03 -8.10 -7.23
C PRO A 16 -13.67 -7.40 -7.35
N LEU A 17 -13.65 -6.09 -7.61
CA LEU A 17 -12.39 -5.32 -7.65
C LEU A 17 -11.67 -5.34 -6.29
N LEU A 18 -12.38 -5.10 -5.19
CA LEU A 18 -11.78 -5.13 -3.85
C LEU A 18 -11.34 -6.54 -3.43
N VAL A 19 -12.04 -7.59 -3.86
CA VAL A 19 -11.58 -8.98 -3.70
C VAL A 19 -10.28 -9.22 -4.48
N VAL A 20 -10.24 -8.81 -5.75
CA VAL A 20 -9.04 -8.91 -6.58
C VAL A 20 -7.88 -8.15 -5.94
N ALA A 21 -8.12 -6.94 -5.42
CA ALA A 21 -7.09 -6.17 -4.72
C ALA A 21 -6.57 -6.89 -3.47
N ALA A 22 -7.45 -7.38 -2.60
CA ALA A 22 -7.05 -8.12 -1.41
C ALA A 22 -6.23 -9.39 -1.75
N VAL A 23 -6.69 -10.17 -2.73
CA VAL A 23 -5.97 -11.36 -3.21
C VAL A 23 -4.62 -10.99 -3.83
N ALA A 24 -4.57 -9.97 -4.69
CA ALA A 24 -3.35 -9.51 -5.33
C ALA A 24 -2.28 -9.10 -4.30
N VAL A 25 -2.66 -8.36 -3.23
CA VAL A 25 -1.73 -8.02 -2.15
C VAL A 25 -1.22 -9.25 -1.43
N LEU A 26 -2.09 -10.21 -1.13
CA LEU A 26 -1.70 -11.44 -0.43
C LEU A 26 -0.78 -12.33 -1.29
N VAL A 27 -1.05 -12.44 -2.58
CA VAL A 27 -0.18 -13.14 -3.53
C VAL A 27 1.16 -12.41 -3.66
N GLY A 28 1.16 -11.08 -3.77
CA GLY A 28 2.39 -10.29 -3.78
C GLY A 28 3.21 -10.46 -2.50
N LEU A 29 2.56 -10.47 -1.34
CA LEU A 29 3.20 -10.72 -0.05
C LEU A 29 3.81 -12.14 0.00
N ALA A 30 3.08 -13.15 -0.48
CA ALA A 30 3.58 -14.52 -0.54
C ALA A 30 4.80 -14.65 -1.48
N LEU A 31 4.79 -13.96 -2.62
CA LEU A 31 5.93 -13.90 -3.54
C LEU A 31 7.14 -13.23 -2.88
N LEU A 32 6.96 -12.13 -2.14
CA LEU A 32 8.06 -11.47 -1.41
C LEU A 32 8.64 -12.37 -0.32
N TRP A 33 7.80 -13.06 0.45
CA TRP A 33 8.27 -14.02 1.45
C TRP A 33 8.98 -15.21 0.80
N GLY A 34 8.42 -15.75 -0.29
CA GLY A 34 9.06 -16.82 -1.06
C GLY A 34 10.43 -16.41 -1.59
N ALA A 35 10.54 -15.22 -2.18
CA ALA A 35 11.80 -14.64 -2.62
C ALA A 35 12.78 -14.46 -1.45
N ARG A 36 12.30 -13.94 -0.31
CA ARG A 36 13.13 -13.74 0.88
C ARG A 36 13.70 -15.05 1.43
N ILE A 37 12.88 -16.10 1.48
CA ILE A 37 13.30 -17.43 1.92
C ILE A 37 14.28 -18.04 0.90
N ALA A 38 13.98 -17.91 -0.40
CA ALA A 38 14.81 -18.46 -1.48
C ALA A 38 16.19 -17.80 -1.58
N ALA A 39 16.31 -16.50 -1.30
CA ALA A 39 17.59 -15.79 -1.34
C ALA A 39 18.59 -16.35 -0.31
N ASN A 40 18.11 -16.90 0.81
CA ASN A 40 18.91 -17.47 1.89
C ASN A 40 20.03 -16.54 2.43
N ARG A 41 19.83 -15.22 2.31
CA ARG A 41 20.74 -14.17 2.79
C ARG A 41 19.98 -12.92 3.19
N PHE A 42 20.54 -12.13 4.11
CA PHE A 42 19.96 -10.88 4.59
C PHE A 42 20.33 -9.72 3.67
N ILE A 43 19.65 -9.67 2.52
CA ILE A 43 19.74 -8.59 1.52
C ILE A 43 18.61 -7.56 1.69
N TYR A 44 18.72 -6.42 1.02
CA TYR A 44 17.64 -5.43 0.99
C TYR A 44 16.41 -5.96 0.24
N VAL A 45 15.24 -5.36 0.50
CA VAL A 45 13.99 -5.81 -0.13
C VAL A 45 14.04 -5.57 -1.64
N SER A 46 14.54 -4.40 -2.06
CA SER A 46 14.75 -4.05 -3.47
C SER A 46 15.79 -4.95 -4.16
N GLU A 47 16.74 -5.49 -3.40
CA GLU A 47 17.80 -6.37 -3.92
C GLU A 47 17.27 -7.75 -4.33
N LEU A 48 16.13 -8.18 -3.76
CA LEU A 48 15.41 -9.36 -4.25
C LEU A 48 15.00 -9.22 -5.73
N GLY A 49 14.86 -7.97 -6.18
CA GLY A 49 14.55 -7.57 -7.54
C GLY A 49 15.75 -7.28 -8.42
N ALA A 50 16.98 -7.43 -7.93
CA ALA A 50 18.14 -6.92 -8.63
C ALA A 50 18.42 -7.66 -9.94
N ASP A 51 19.01 -6.95 -10.90
CA ASP A 51 19.33 -7.54 -12.19
C ASP A 51 20.28 -8.74 -12.04
N GLY A 52 19.87 -9.88 -12.60
CA GLY A 52 20.59 -11.15 -12.48
C GLY A 52 20.21 -12.01 -11.27
N GLU A 53 19.40 -11.51 -10.33
CA GLU A 53 18.98 -12.31 -9.18
C GLU A 53 17.92 -13.37 -9.55
N PRO A 54 18.05 -14.61 -9.05
CA PRO A 54 17.05 -15.67 -9.29
C PRO A 54 15.64 -15.30 -8.80
N THR A 55 15.55 -14.38 -7.84
CA THR A 55 14.30 -13.90 -7.25
C THR A 55 13.69 -12.70 -7.98
N ALA A 56 14.37 -12.15 -8.99
CA ALA A 56 13.98 -10.88 -9.62
C ALA A 56 12.56 -10.91 -10.20
N TRP A 57 12.18 -12.02 -10.82
CA TRP A 57 10.83 -12.21 -11.36
C TRP A 57 9.76 -12.15 -10.26
N ALA A 58 10.00 -12.79 -9.12
CA ALA A 58 9.04 -12.85 -8.02
C ALA A 58 8.85 -11.47 -7.39
N PHE A 59 9.94 -10.72 -7.19
CA PHE A 59 9.90 -9.35 -6.70
C PHE A 59 9.14 -8.41 -7.65
N ARG A 60 9.44 -8.48 -8.96
CA ARG A 60 8.77 -7.65 -9.97
C ARG A 60 7.26 -7.90 -10.00
N TRP A 61 6.83 -9.16 -10.00
CA TRP A 61 5.41 -9.51 -9.95
C TRP A 61 4.76 -9.11 -8.63
N ALA A 62 5.47 -9.26 -7.50
CA ALA A 62 4.95 -8.81 -6.22
C ALA A 62 4.66 -7.31 -6.21
N LEU A 63 5.61 -6.47 -6.65
CA LEU A 63 5.41 -5.02 -6.72
C LEU A 63 4.29 -4.64 -7.68
N LEU A 64 4.19 -5.30 -8.84
CA LEU A 64 3.10 -5.06 -9.80
C LEU A 64 1.72 -5.39 -9.21
N LEU A 65 1.59 -6.53 -8.53
CA LEU A 65 0.35 -6.92 -7.87
C LEU A 65 -0.05 -5.94 -6.76
N VAL A 66 0.92 -5.49 -5.97
CA VAL A 66 0.72 -4.45 -4.94
C VAL A 66 0.31 -3.13 -5.56
N ALA A 67 0.94 -2.72 -6.66
CA ALA A 67 0.60 -1.51 -7.39
C ALA A 67 -0.84 -1.55 -7.91
N VAL A 68 -1.23 -2.64 -8.59
CA VAL A 68 -2.60 -2.85 -9.08
C VAL A 68 -3.60 -2.79 -7.93
N ALA A 69 -3.32 -3.48 -6.82
CA ALA A 69 -4.19 -3.43 -5.66
C ALA A 69 -4.31 -2.03 -5.06
N ALA A 70 -3.20 -1.30 -4.91
CA ALA A 70 -3.20 0.07 -4.41
C ALA A 70 -4.03 1.01 -5.31
N LEU A 71 -3.95 0.86 -6.64
CA LEU A 71 -4.74 1.63 -7.60
C LEU A 71 -6.24 1.31 -7.51
N ILE A 72 -6.60 0.03 -7.36
CA ILE A 72 -7.99 -0.38 -7.14
C ILE A 72 -8.53 0.20 -5.83
N VAL A 73 -7.78 0.03 -4.72
CA VAL A 73 -8.17 0.57 -3.41
C VAL A 73 -8.25 2.10 -3.46
N ALA A 74 -7.35 2.77 -4.19
CA ALA A 74 -7.41 4.20 -4.39
C ALA A 74 -8.73 4.65 -5.04
N ALA A 75 -9.18 3.96 -6.09
CA ALA A 75 -10.44 4.27 -6.77
C ALA A 75 -11.66 4.15 -5.86
N GLU A 76 -11.66 3.16 -4.95
CA GLU A 76 -12.77 2.91 -4.03
C GLU A 76 -12.69 3.72 -2.72
N ALA A 77 -11.51 4.20 -2.33
CA ALA A 77 -11.30 4.96 -1.09
C ALA A 77 -11.72 6.45 -1.16
N THR A 78 -12.39 6.88 -2.23
CA THR A 78 -12.64 8.32 -2.53
C THR A 78 -13.54 9.03 -1.53
N THR A 79 -14.35 8.27 -0.79
CA THR A 79 -15.24 8.76 0.26
C THR A 79 -14.53 8.94 1.60
N LEU A 80 -13.36 8.33 1.78
CA LEU A 80 -12.58 8.47 3.02
C LEU A 80 -11.97 9.87 3.10
N ARG A 81 -12.14 10.53 4.25
CA ARG A 81 -11.58 11.86 4.51
C ARG A 81 -10.92 11.89 5.89
N SER A 82 -9.70 12.41 5.92
CA SER A 82 -9.02 12.72 7.18
C SER A 82 -9.68 13.92 7.86
N ARG A 83 -9.74 13.91 9.19
CA ARG A 83 -10.20 15.07 9.99
C ARG A 83 -9.08 16.07 10.32
N MET A 84 -7.82 15.69 10.12
CA MET A 84 -6.70 16.61 10.36
C MET A 84 -6.55 17.54 9.15
N ARG A 85 -6.63 18.86 9.36
CA ARG A 85 -6.61 19.86 8.27
C ARG A 85 -5.46 19.68 7.27
N ILE A 86 -4.25 19.38 7.77
CA ILE A 86 -3.07 19.18 6.92
C ILE A 86 -3.22 17.93 6.05
N LEU A 87 -3.70 16.82 6.63
CA LEU A 87 -3.88 15.54 5.93
C LEU A 87 -5.15 15.49 5.07
N ALA A 88 -6.08 16.42 5.28
CA ALA A 88 -7.32 16.56 4.53
C ALA A 88 -7.16 17.32 3.20
N LEU A 89 -5.99 17.94 2.95
CA LEU A 89 -5.67 18.63 1.70
C LEU A 89 -5.80 17.70 0.48
N VAL A 90 -5.47 16.42 0.67
CA VAL A 90 -5.62 15.36 -0.34
C VAL A 90 -6.39 14.18 0.26
N THR A 91 -7.03 13.34 -0.56
CA THR A 91 -7.68 12.11 -0.08
C THR A 91 -6.67 10.99 0.16
N PRO A 92 -7.03 9.99 0.99
CA PRO A 92 -6.34 8.69 0.98
C PRO A 92 -6.20 8.10 -0.43
N SER A 93 -7.21 8.27 -1.29
CA SER A 93 -7.15 7.84 -2.70
C SER A 93 -5.99 8.46 -3.46
N VAL A 94 -5.72 9.76 -3.29
CA VAL A 94 -4.60 10.42 -3.98
C VAL A 94 -3.27 9.85 -3.48
N SER A 95 -3.10 9.70 -2.17
CA SER A 95 -1.90 9.10 -1.59
C SER A 95 -1.68 7.66 -2.05
N LEU A 96 -2.75 6.85 -2.11
CA LEU A 96 -2.70 5.47 -2.62
C LEU A 96 -2.44 5.41 -4.13
N LEU A 97 -2.95 6.37 -4.90
CA LEU A 97 -2.66 6.47 -6.33
C LEU A 97 -1.19 6.81 -6.58
N ILE A 98 -0.62 7.73 -5.80
CA ILE A 98 0.82 8.04 -5.84
C ILE A 98 1.63 6.82 -5.45
N ALA A 99 1.26 6.14 -4.35
CA ALA A 99 1.95 4.93 -3.88
C ALA A 99 1.92 3.80 -4.93
N GLY A 100 0.73 3.50 -5.48
CA GLY A 100 0.56 2.46 -6.50
C GLY A 100 1.32 2.79 -7.78
N SER A 101 1.28 4.05 -8.24
CA SER A 101 2.05 4.48 -9.42
C SER A 101 3.55 4.37 -9.18
N ALA A 102 4.04 4.80 -8.01
CA ALA A 102 5.44 4.68 -7.65
C ALA A 102 5.90 3.21 -7.61
N PHE A 103 5.14 2.31 -6.98
CA PHE A 103 5.48 0.89 -6.97
C PHE A 103 5.39 0.24 -8.36
N ALA A 104 4.46 0.69 -9.21
CA ALA A 104 4.44 0.26 -10.61
C ALA A 104 5.73 0.67 -11.33
N LEU A 105 6.19 1.91 -11.20
CA LEU A 105 7.47 2.33 -11.79
C LEU A 105 8.67 1.58 -11.17
N ALA A 106 8.74 1.46 -9.85
CA ALA A 106 9.82 0.77 -9.15
C ALA A 106 9.93 -0.72 -9.53
N SER A 107 8.81 -1.34 -9.95
CA SER A 107 8.82 -2.71 -10.47
C SER A 107 9.44 -2.84 -11.86
N GLN A 108 9.55 -1.74 -12.61
CA GLN A 108 10.15 -1.72 -13.95
C GLN A 108 11.60 -1.23 -13.93
N ILE A 109 11.93 -0.35 -12.99
CA ILE A 109 13.29 0.16 -12.79
C ILE A 109 13.85 -0.59 -11.59
N THR A 110 14.44 -1.76 -11.81
CA THR A 110 15.03 -2.60 -10.76
C THR A 110 16.35 -2.02 -10.25
N CYS A 111 16.79 -2.41 -9.05
CA CYS A 111 18.13 -2.07 -8.58
C CYS A 111 19.19 -2.93 -9.26
N THR A 112 20.43 -2.45 -9.26
CA THR A 112 21.60 -3.27 -9.57
C THR A 112 21.94 -4.18 -8.38
N SER A 113 22.72 -5.23 -8.64
CA SER A 113 23.14 -6.19 -7.60
C SER A 113 23.88 -5.48 -6.46
N GLY A 114 23.53 -5.81 -5.21
CA GLY A 114 24.06 -5.16 -4.02
C GLY A 114 23.38 -3.85 -3.62
N CYS A 115 22.36 -3.38 -4.37
CA CYS A 115 21.59 -2.16 -4.11
C CYS A 115 22.46 -1.00 -3.59
N PRO A 116 23.42 -0.52 -4.40
CA PRO A 116 24.38 0.46 -3.92
C PRO A 116 23.69 1.74 -3.48
N LEU A 117 24.26 2.38 -2.46
CA LEU A 117 23.74 3.64 -1.94
C LEU A 117 23.70 4.72 -3.03
N PRO A 118 22.75 5.66 -2.95
CA PRO A 118 22.64 6.78 -3.89
C PRO A 118 23.78 7.82 -3.75
N VAL A 119 24.93 7.45 -3.19
CA VAL A 119 26.12 8.28 -2.98
C VAL A 119 27.41 7.45 -3.05
N GLY A 120 28.48 8.05 -3.56
CA GLY A 120 29.83 7.46 -3.62
C GLY A 120 30.11 6.68 -4.90
N ASP A 121 31.22 5.94 -4.91
CA ASP A 121 31.80 5.36 -6.14
C ASP A 121 30.99 4.21 -6.74
N SER A 122 30.09 3.60 -5.96
CA SER A 122 29.16 2.56 -6.42
C SER A 122 27.84 3.11 -6.95
N PHE A 123 27.69 4.44 -7.05
CA PHE A 123 26.46 5.10 -7.47
C PHE A 123 26.07 4.73 -8.90
N THR A 124 24.77 4.49 -9.12
CA THR A 124 24.17 4.44 -10.46
C THR A 124 22.90 5.27 -10.51
N TRP A 125 22.58 5.81 -11.69
CA TRP A 125 21.32 6.54 -11.91
C TRP A 125 20.09 5.62 -11.80
N GLN A 126 20.25 4.34 -12.10
CA GLN A 126 19.20 3.33 -11.97
C GLN A 126 18.82 3.14 -10.50
N ASP A 127 19.80 2.90 -9.63
CA ASP A 127 19.59 2.70 -8.19
C ASP A 127 19.06 3.95 -7.49
N PHE A 128 19.57 5.13 -7.88
CA PHE A 128 19.04 6.41 -7.42
C PHE A 128 17.56 6.57 -7.79
N THR A 129 17.21 6.31 -9.05
CA THR A 129 15.84 6.45 -9.54
C THR A 129 14.90 5.47 -8.86
N HIS A 130 15.29 4.19 -8.75
CA HIS A 130 14.53 3.19 -7.99
C HIS A 130 14.30 3.65 -6.55
N THR A 131 15.37 4.06 -5.86
CA THR A 131 15.31 4.47 -4.45
C THR A 131 14.39 5.65 -4.24
N VAL A 132 14.50 6.71 -5.05
CA VAL A 132 13.64 7.90 -4.96
C VAL A 132 12.18 7.52 -5.17
N ILE A 133 11.89 6.73 -6.20
CA ILE A 133 10.52 6.29 -6.50
C ILE A 133 9.98 5.42 -5.36
N ALA A 134 10.76 4.47 -4.85
CA ALA A 134 10.38 3.61 -3.74
C ALA A 134 10.08 4.43 -2.47
N VAL A 135 10.94 5.40 -2.13
CA VAL A 135 10.74 6.30 -0.98
C VAL A 135 9.47 7.12 -1.14
N ILE A 136 9.19 7.66 -2.32
CA ILE A 136 7.93 8.36 -2.61
C ILE A 136 6.74 7.41 -2.40
N GLY A 137 6.84 6.17 -2.87
CA GLY A 137 5.80 5.16 -2.71
C GLY A 137 5.50 4.85 -1.24
N PHE A 138 6.52 4.55 -0.44
CA PHE A 138 6.38 4.29 0.99
C PHE A 138 5.90 5.51 1.77
N ALA A 139 6.41 6.71 1.46
CA ALA A 139 5.97 7.95 2.10
C ALA A 139 4.48 8.22 1.82
N ALA A 140 4.05 8.07 0.56
CA ALA A 140 2.65 8.21 0.19
C ALA A 140 1.76 7.15 0.87
N ALA A 141 2.22 5.90 0.97
CA ALA A 141 1.53 4.86 1.72
C ALA A 141 1.41 5.19 3.22
N CYS A 142 2.47 5.71 3.86
CA CYS A 142 2.43 6.16 5.25
C CYS A 142 1.44 7.31 5.44
N ILE A 143 1.41 8.27 4.52
CA ILE A 143 0.44 9.37 4.54
C ILE A 143 -0.98 8.80 4.42
N ALA A 144 -1.23 7.84 3.53
CA ALA A 144 -2.52 7.16 3.42
C ALA A 144 -2.92 6.47 4.74
N MET A 145 -2.00 5.77 5.40
CA MET A 145 -2.24 5.17 6.72
C MET A 145 -2.62 6.22 7.76
N LEU A 146 -1.92 7.35 7.83
CA LEU A 146 -2.26 8.44 8.76
C LEU A 146 -3.61 9.10 8.42
N GLN A 147 -3.94 9.23 7.13
CA GLN A 147 -5.24 9.76 6.70
C GLN A 147 -6.38 8.82 7.11
N VAL A 148 -6.20 7.51 6.97
CA VAL A 148 -7.19 6.50 7.42
C VAL A 148 -7.24 6.42 8.96
N ALA A 149 -6.10 6.56 9.64
CA ALA A 149 -6.00 6.60 11.10
C ALA A 149 -6.81 7.74 11.74
N THR A 150 -7.06 8.80 10.98
CA THR A 150 -7.77 10.00 11.43
C THR A 150 -9.22 10.07 10.94
N ALA A 151 -9.70 9.05 10.23
CA ALA A 151 -11.11 8.86 9.88
C ALA A 151 -11.87 8.24 11.07
N ARG A 152 -13.01 8.82 11.49
CA ARG A 152 -13.72 8.41 12.72
C ARG A 152 -14.68 7.24 12.55
N ASP A 153 -15.00 6.87 11.33
CA ASP A 153 -16.13 5.98 11.06
C ASP A 153 -15.82 4.51 11.41
N HIS A 154 -14.54 4.17 11.61
CA HIS A 154 -14.09 2.82 11.94
C HIS A 154 -12.94 2.83 12.97
N PRO A 155 -13.21 2.85 14.28
CA PRO A 155 -12.18 3.04 15.32
C PRO A 155 -11.12 1.93 15.37
N ARG A 156 -11.48 0.69 15.01
CA ARG A 156 -10.52 -0.42 14.90
C ARG A 156 -9.55 -0.20 13.74
N LEU A 157 -10.09 0.08 12.55
CA LEU A 157 -9.28 0.38 11.35
C LEU A 157 -8.38 1.60 11.58
N ALA A 158 -8.89 2.61 12.27
CA ALA A 158 -8.12 3.80 12.63
C ALA A 158 -6.90 3.45 13.51
N ARG A 159 -7.11 2.64 14.56
CA ARG A 159 -6.02 2.17 15.43
C ARG A 159 -4.99 1.33 14.67
N TYR A 160 -5.44 0.37 13.86
CA TYR A 160 -4.54 -0.44 13.03
C TYR A 160 -3.74 0.44 12.08
N SER A 161 -4.38 1.39 11.40
CA SER A 161 -3.71 2.31 10.48
C SER A 161 -2.68 3.21 11.20
N MET A 162 -2.98 3.65 12.43
CA MET A 162 -2.02 4.42 13.24
C MET A 162 -0.80 3.57 13.62
N VAL A 163 -1.02 2.36 14.10
CA VAL A 163 0.06 1.43 14.46
C VAL A 163 0.91 1.12 13.23
N SER A 164 0.27 0.79 12.10
CA SER A 164 0.97 0.54 10.84
C SER A 164 1.76 1.75 10.38
N ALA A 165 1.20 2.96 10.42
CA ALA A 165 1.91 4.18 10.05
C ALA A 165 3.17 4.40 10.90
N VAL A 166 3.04 4.26 12.24
CA VAL A 166 4.17 4.44 13.16
C VAL A 166 5.23 3.37 12.94
N VAL A 167 4.83 2.10 12.84
CA VAL A 167 5.76 0.99 12.60
C VAL A 167 6.49 1.19 11.27
N VAL A 168 5.78 1.43 10.18
CA VAL A 168 6.40 1.62 8.87
C VAL A 168 7.30 2.86 8.88
N ALA A 169 6.86 4.00 9.40
CA ALA A 169 7.68 5.21 9.44
C ALA A 169 8.98 5.02 10.25
N VAL A 170 8.88 4.43 11.44
CA VAL A 170 10.05 4.22 12.32
C VAL A 170 10.97 3.16 11.74
N VAL A 171 10.44 2.02 11.32
CA VAL A 171 11.24 0.88 10.85
C VAL A 171 11.89 1.20 9.51
N SER A 172 11.16 1.80 8.56
CA SER A 172 11.72 2.19 7.26
C SER A 172 12.68 3.37 7.40
N GLY A 173 12.35 4.35 8.26
CA GLY A 173 13.23 5.49 8.54
C GLY A 173 14.54 5.05 9.18
N ALA A 174 14.47 4.17 10.18
CA ALA A 174 15.66 3.57 10.80
C ALA A 174 16.45 2.73 9.78
N GLY A 175 15.79 1.92 8.96
CA GLY A 175 16.44 1.16 7.88
C GLY A 175 17.18 2.05 6.88
N GLY A 176 16.54 3.14 6.43
CA GLY A 176 17.14 4.11 5.51
C GLY A 176 18.31 4.88 6.11
N ILE A 177 18.21 5.34 7.36
CA ILE A 177 19.33 5.97 8.09
C ILE A 177 20.47 4.95 8.29
N LEU A 178 20.11 3.71 8.64
CA LEU A 178 20.90 2.48 8.63
C LEU A 178 21.84 2.40 7.43
N SER A 179 21.16 2.37 6.29
CA SER A 179 21.73 2.23 4.97
C SER A 179 22.67 3.40 4.66
N LEU A 180 22.23 4.65 4.86
CA LEU A 180 23.04 5.85 4.63
C LEU A 180 24.31 5.91 5.49
N ALA A 181 24.24 5.44 6.73
CA ALA A 181 25.38 5.38 7.63
C ALA A 181 26.38 4.24 7.29
N ARG A 182 26.08 3.41 6.28
CA ARG A 182 26.84 2.18 5.93
C ARG A 182 27.03 1.25 7.12
N PHE A 183 26.13 1.31 8.09
CA PHE A 183 26.24 0.61 9.37
C PHE A 183 25.14 -0.43 9.47
N MET A 184 25.48 -1.67 9.86
CA MET A 184 24.51 -2.74 10.11
C MET A 184 23.52 -2.99 8.95
N GLN A 185 24.02 -3.06 7.72
CA GLN A 185 23.19 -3.18 6.50
C GLN A 185 22.24 -4.40 6.52
N HIS A 186 22.64 -5.51 7.17
CA HIS A 186 21.78 -6.67 7.38
C HIS A 186 20.54 -6.36 8.23
N LEU A 187 20.69 -5.53 9.26
CA LEU A 187 19.57 -5.07 10.08
C LEU A 187 18.68 -4.13 9.27
N GLY A 188 19.26 -3.27 8.44
CA GLY A 188 18.53 -2.42 7.48
C GLY A 188 17.59 -3.23 6.59
N GLY A 189 18.10 -4.27 5.92
CA GLY A 189 17.29 -5.14 5.06
C GLY A 189 16.18 -5.91 5.81
N LEU A 190 16.41 -6.30 7.07
CA LEU A 190 15.37 -6.91 7.92
C LEU A 190 14.27 -5.93 8.30
N LEU A 191 14.64 -4.71 8.67
CA LEU A 191 13.71 -3.64 9.01
C LEU A 191 12.86 -3.28 7.78
N GLU A 192 13.47 -3.07 6.62
CA GLU A 192 12.72 -2.82 5.37
C GLU A 192 11.73 -3.94 5.05
N PHE A 193 12.12 -5.20 5.21
CA PHE A 193 11.24 -6.33 4.95
C PHE A 193 10.07 -6.40 5.94
N ALA A 194 10.32 -6.11 7.21
CA ALA A 194 9.29 -6.03 8.23
C ALA A 194 8.32 -4.87 7.95
N ALA A 195 8.83 -3.68 7.62
CA ALA A 195 8.02 -2.52 7.26
C ALA A 195 7.15 -2.80 6.01
N THR A 196 7.75 -3.40 4.97
CA THR A 196 7.04 -3.81 3.76
C THR A 196 5.92 -4.78 4.10
N THR A 197 6.20 -5.81 4.90
CA THR A 197 5.18 -6.78 5.33
C THR A 197 4.01 -6.11 6.05
N VAL A 198 4.29 -5.20 7.00
CA VAL A 198 3.25 -4.46 7.73
C VAL A 198 2.44 -3.57 6.79
N ALA A 199 3.09 -2.90 5.84
CA ALA A 199 2.41 -2.05 4.85
C ALA A 199 1.47 -2.85 3.94
N LEU A 200 1.90 -4.03 3.48
CA LEU A 200 1.08 -4.90 2.65
C LEU A 200 -0.10 -5.49 3.42
N LEU A 201 0.12 -5.93 4.66
CA LEU A 201 -0.98 -6.41 5.51
C LEU A 201 -2.00 -5.29 5.78
N TRP A 202 -1.54 -4.06 6.01
CA TRP A 202 -2.43 -2.91 6.14
C TRP A 202 -3.26 -2.67 4.87
N LEU A 203 -2.64 -2.71 3.69
CA LEU A 203 -3.34 -2.51 2.42
C LEU A 203 -4.39 -3.61 2.17
N ALA A 204 -4.07 -4.87 2.49
CA ALA A 204 -5.03 -5.98 2.42
C ALA A 204 -6.20 -5.79 3.38
N ILE A 205 -5.94 -5.38 4.63
CA ILE A 205 -6.98 -5.08 5.62
C ILE A 205 -7.86 -3.91 5.15
N LEU A 206 -7.27 -2.86 4.57
CA LEU A 206 -8.02 -1.74 4.02
C LEU A 206 -8.94 -2.18 2.88
N ALA A 207 -8.45 -3.01 1.94
CA ALA A 207 -9.26 -3.56 0.86
C ALA A 207 -10.46 -4.37 1.40
N VAL A 208 -10.23 -5.21 2.42
CA VAL A 208 -11.29 -5.99 3.08
C VAL A 208 -12.28 -5.09 3.84
N ALA A 209 -11.79 -4.04 4.51
CA ALA A 209 -12.64 -3.09 5.22
C ALA A 209 -13.56 -2.31 4.25
N LEU A 210 -13.02 -1.87 3.11
CA LEU A 210 -13.80 -1.27 2.04
C LEU A 210 -14.81 -2.27 1.47
N LEU A 211 -14.41 -3.53 1.24
CA LEU A 211 -15.30 -4.59 0.75
C LEU A 211 -16.47 -4.83 1.70
N ALA A 212 -16.21 -4.85 3.01
CA ALA A 212 -17.23 -5.02 4.04
C ALA A 212 -18.21 -3.83 4.11
N ALA A 213 -17.79 -2.64 3.70
CA ALA A 213 -18.63 -1.46 3.62
C ALA A 213 -19.51 -1.42 2.35
N VAL A 214 -19.24 -2.25 1.34
CA VAL A 214 -20.07 -2.28 0.11
C VAL A 214 -21.41 -2.98 0.39
N PRO A 215 -22.57 -2.32 0.18
CA PRO A 215 -23.88 -2.90 0.45
C PRO A 215 -24.10 -4.24 -0.27
N SER A 216 -24.63 -5.23 0.44
CA SER A 216 -25.03 -6.52 -0.13
C SER A 216 -26.39 -6.39 -0.81
N ARG A 217 -26.63 -7.14 -1.91
CA ARG A 217 -27.92 -7.13 -2.66
C ARG A 217 -29.14 -7.36 -1.75
N ALA A 218 -29.00 -8.17 -0.69
CA ALA A 218 -30.05 -8.44 0.27
C ALA A 218 -30.52 -7.19 1.05
N SER A 219 -29.61 -6.28 1.39
CA SER A 219 -29.93 -5.07 2.17
C SER A 219 -30.74 -4.04 1.38
N VAL A 220 -30.66 -4.07 0.04
CA VAL A 220 -31.44 -3.17 -0.84
C VAL A 220 -32.89 -3.67 -0.98
N ALA A 221 -33.12 -4.98 -0.94
CA ALA A 221 -34.46 -5.57 -1.05
C ALA A 221 -35.31 -5.32 0.20
N THR A 222 -34.71 -5.32 1.40
CA THR A 222 -35.44 -5.09 2.67
C THR A 222 -35.91 -3.64 2.85
N GLY A 223 -35.20 -2.66 2.27
CA GLY A 223 -35.59 -1.24 2.34
C GLY A 223 -36.81 -0.87 1.48
N CYS A 224 -37.09 -1.62 0.42
CA CYS A 224 -38.29 -1.44 -0.41
C CYS A 224 -39.55 -2.07 0.20
N ALA A 225 -39.41 -2.84 1.28
CA ALA A 225 -40.50 -3.60 1.91
C ALA A 225 -40.91 -3.04 3.28
N SER A 226 -40.80 -1.71 3.50
CA SER A 226 -41.51 -1.09 4.64
C SER A 226 -42.92 -0.69 4.18
N PRO A 227 -43.98 -1.35 4.65
CA PRO A 227 -45.34 -0.91 4.39
C PRO A 227 -45.56 0.44 5.08
N VAL A 228 -46.14 1.37 4.31
CA VAL A 228 -46.78 2.59 4.82
C VAL A 228 -47.75 2.17 5.93
N SER A 229 -47.39 2.45 7.17
CA SER A 229 -48.34 2.40 8.28
C SER A 229 -49.20 3.66 8.17
N ASP A 230 -50.31 3.54 7.45
CA ASP A 230 -51.44 4.44 7.61
C ASP A 230 -51.84 4.47 9.09
N ARG A 231 -51.49 5.55 9.79
CA ARG A 231 -52.17 5.92 11.03
C ARG A 231 -53.15 7.04 10.70
N VAL A 232 -54.36 6.62 10.37
CA VAL A 232 -55.57 7.40 10.60
C VAL A 232 -56.12 6.94 11.94
N ALA A 233 -56.04 7.81 12.95
CA ALA A 233 -56.98 7.96 14.07
C ALA A 233 -56.53 9.17 14.91
#